data_AF-A0A1V4ZDY6-F1
#
_entry.id   AF-A0A1V4ZDY6-F1
#
_cell.length_a   1.000
_cell.length_b   1.000
_cell.length_c   1.000
_cell.angle_alpha   90.00
_cell.angle_beta   90.00
_cell.angle_gamma   90.00
#
_symmetry.space_group_name_H-M   'P 1'
#
loop_
_entity.id
_entity.type
_entity.pdbx_description
1 polymer ?
#
loop_
_entity_poly.entity_id
_entity_poly.type
_entity_poly.pdbx_seq_one_letter_code
_entity_poly.pdbx_strand_id
1 'polypeptide(L)'
;MEPDSCDEDVSVESDLATTVRYLDLWLRQKTDLFLQHYVFEPFDLLGTRMMYLVVVLTLLATAALIMVVGVIFLIATYIPLWAALLLSGLLALLAALIIVQVFLKKPIVLQTPTAREMMNRGKP
;
A
#
# COMPACT_ATOMS: atom_id res chain seq x y z
N MET A 1 19.63 76.47 -4.30
CA MET A 1 19.78 75.62 -5.48
C MET A 1 19.29 74.25 -5.08
N GLU A 2 17.99 74.02 -5.25
CA GLU A 2 17.49 72.72 -5.72
C GLU A 2 17.43 72.83 -7.26
N PRO A 3 17.31 71.72 -8.01
CA PRO A 3 17.05 70.34 -7.60
C PRO A 3 18.05 69.33 -8.22
N ASP A 4 18.03 68.06 -7.81
CA ASP A 4 17.95 66.96 -8.78
C ASP A 4 17.52 65.67 -8.07
N SER A 5 16.26 65.36 -8.34
CA SER A 5 15.60 64.08 -8.26
C SER A 5 16.48 62.93 -8.76
N CYS A 6 16.67 61.94 -7.90
CA CYS A 6 16.83 60.54 -8.35
C CYS A 6 15.72 59.70 -7.71
N ASP A 7 14.48 60.18 -7.84
CA ASP A 7 13.37 59.27 -8.11
C ASP A 7 13.42 58.97 -9.61
N GLU A 8 13.00 57.75 -10.01
CA GLU A 8 13.03 57.16 -11.37
C GLU A 8 14.38 56.48 -11.70
N ASP A 9 14.53 55.17 -11.83
CA ASP A 9 13.60 54.09 -12.16
C ASP A 9 14.05 52.78 -11.47
N VAL A 10 13.38 52.38 -10.38
CA VAL A 10 13.25 50.94 -10.12
C VAL A 10 12.32 50.45 -11.22
N SER A 11 12.89 50.13 -12.38
CA SER A 11 12.12 49.73 -13.55
C SER A 11 11.17 48.62 -13.13
N VAL A 12 9.87 48.86 -13.33
CA VAL A 12 8.78 47.95 -12.97
C VAL A 12 9.02 46.57 -13.57
N GLU A 13 9.73 46.50 -14.71
CA GLU A 13 10.17 45.26 -15.35
C GLU A 13 11.22 44.49 -14.53
N SER A 14 12.15 45.19 -13.88
CA SER A 14 13.16 44.57 -13.03
C SER A 14 12.52 43.94 -11.79
N ASP A 15 11.57 44.64 -11.18
CA ASP A 15 10.89 44.19 -9.96
C ASP A 15 9.91 43.04 -10.27
N LEU A 16 9.27 43.09 -11.44
CA LEU A 16 8.44 42.01 -11.97
C LEU A 16 9.27 40.78 -12.35
N ALA A 17 10.46 40.96 -12.93
CA ALA A 17 11.39 39.87 -13.23
C ALA A 17 11.88 39.17 -11.96
N THR A 18 12.18 39.91 -10.89
CA THR A 18 12.49 39.31 -9.58
C THR A 18 11.28 38.59 -9.00
N THR A 19 10.09 39.17 -9.09
CA THR A 19 8.86 38.57 -8.57
C THR A 19 8.50 37.27 -9.28
N VAL A 20 8.59 37.23 -10.61
CA VAL A 20 8.39 36.02 -11.43
C VAL A 20 9.42 34.95 -11.07
N ARG A 21 10.68 35.35 -10.85
CA ARG A 21 11.74 34.41 -10.45
C ARG A 21 11.51 33.81 -9.06
N TYR A 22 11.03 34.61 -8.10
CA TYR A 22 10.64 34.10 -6.77
C TYR A 22 9.40 33.21 -6.84
N LEU A 23 8.43 33.55 -7.68
CA LEU A 23 7.23 32.75 -7.89
C LEU A 23 7.57 31.38 -8.49
N ASP A 24 8.47 31.35 -9.47
CA ASP A 24 8.94 30.10 -10.10
C ASP A 24 9.71 29.22 -9.11
N LEU A 25 10.63 29.81 -8.32
CA LEU A 25 11.32 29.11 -7.24
C LEU A 25 10.35 28.55 -6.19
N TRP A 26 9.35 29.33 -5.79
CA TRP A 26 8.35 28.91 -4.82
C TRP A 26 7.47 27.78 -5.37
N LEU A 27 7.01 27.89 -6.62
CA LEU A 27 6.24 26.84 -7.30
C LEU A 27 7.04 25.55 -7.38
N ARG A 28 8.32 25.63 -7.74
CA ARG A 28 9.22 24.49 -7.86
C ARG A 28 9.48 23.82 -6.52
N GLN A 29 9.72 24.60 -5.48
CA GLN A 29 9.90 24.08 -4.11
C GLN A 29 8.61 23.42 -3.59
N LYS A 30 7.45 24.00 -3.88
CA LYS A 30 6.16 23.42 -3.50
C LYS A 30 5.85 22.13 -4.23
N THR A 31 6.13 22.06 -5.54
CA THR A 31 5.90 20.86 -6.35
C THR A 31 6.84 19.73 -5.98
N ASP A 32 8.11 20.02 -5.70
CA ASP A 32 9.08 19.03 -5.25
C ASP A 32 8.70 18.43 -3.89
N LEU A 33 8.28 19.28 -2.93
CA LEU A 33 7.77 18.84 -1.63
C LEU A 33 6.48 18.00 -1.78
N PHE A 34 5.61 18.37 -2.72
CA PHE A 34 4.39 17.61 -3.02
C PHE A 34 4.70 16.23 -3.61
N LEU A 35 5.66 16.15 -4.52
CA LEU A 35 6.10 14.88 -5.11
C LEU A 35 6.72 13.96 -4.05
N GLN A 36 7.56 14.49 -3.17
CA GLN A 36 8.14 13.72 -2.06
C GLN A 36 7.08 13.12 -1.14
N HIS A 37 6.13 13.94 -0.69
CA HIS A 37 5.15 13.51 0.31
C HIS A 37 4.03 12.65 -0.30
N TYR A 38 3.60 12.94 -1.53
CA TYR A 38 2.45 12.27 -2.13
C TYR A 38 2.82 11.08 -3.03
N VAL A 39 4.03 11.04 -3.58
CA VAL A 39 4.47 9.98 -4.49
C VAL A 39 5.55 9.12 -3.87
N PHE A 40 6.61 9.68 -3.28
CA PHE A 40 7.73 8.83 -2.83
C PHE A 40 7.47 8.14 -1.48
N GLU A 41 6.95 8.86 -0.48
CA GLU A 41 6.63 8.28 0.84
C GLU A 41 5.64 7.10 0.83
N PRO A 42 4.49 7.15 0.11
CA PRO A 42 3.57 6.01 0.09
C PRO A 42 4.16 4.80 -0.63
N PHE A 43 5.06 4.99 -1.60
CA PHE A 43 5.73 3.90 -2.31
C PHE A 43 6.79 3.20 -1.44
N ASP A 44 7.55 3.96 -0.65
CA ASP A 44 8.52 3.36 0.31
C ASP A 44 7.82 2.59 1.43
N LEU A 45 6.71 3.14 1.95
CA LEU A 45 5.86 2.45 2.92
C LEU A 45 5.22 1.19 2.31
N LEU A 46 4.79 1.25 1.05
CA LEU A 46 4.22 0.11 0.35
C LEU A 46 5.28 -0.97 0.09
N GLY A 47 6.48 -0.60 -0.37
CA GLY A 47 7.60 -1.51 -0.57
C GLY A 47 7.99 -2.23 0.71
N THR A 48 8.12 -1.47 1.81
CA THR A 48 8.44 -2.03 3.13
C THR A 48 7.35 -2.98 3.62
N ARG A 49 6.07 -2.59 3.53
CA ARG A 49 4.95 -3.44 3.92
C ARG A 49 4.82 -4.69 3.05
N MET A 50 5.04 -4.59 1.75
CA MET A 50 5.05 -5.73 0.84
C MET A 50 6.18 -6.69 1.18
N MET A 51 7.38 -6.19 1.49
CA MET A 51 8.50 -7.02 1.93
C MET A 51 8.15 -7.79 3.21
N TYR A 52 7.61 -7.12 4.23
CA TYR A 52 7.16 -7.80 5.45
C TYR A 52 6.06 -8.83 5.16
N LEU A 53 5.12 -8.51 4.27
CA LEU A 53 4.03 -9.42 3.92
C LEU A 53 4.57 -10.67 3.20
N VAL A 54 5.53 -10.51 2.29
CA VAL A 54 6.21 -11.63 1.63
C VAL A 54 6.95 -12.48 2.65
N VAL A 55 7.71 -11.88 3.57
CA VAL A 55 8.44 -12.62 4.61
C VAL A 55 7.47 -13.37 5.54
N VAL A 56 6.41 -12.72 6.00
CA VAL A 56 5.41 -13.36 6.86
C VAL A 56 4.70 -14.48 6.10
N LEU A 57 4.37 -14.27 4.82
CA LEU A 57 3.72 -15.27 3.98
C LEU A 57 4.64 -16.49 3.76
N THR A 58 5.92 -16.29 3.49
CA THR A 58 6.87 -17.40 3.31
C THR A 58 7.11 -18.15 4.62
N LEU A 59 7.21 -17.45 5.76
CA LEU A 59 7.30 -18.08 7.07
C LEU A 59 6.06 -18.91 7.40
N LEU A 60 4.88 -18.35 7.12
CA LEU A 60 3.60 -19.02 7.34
C LEU A 60 3.46 -20.25 6.44
N ALA A 61 3.81 -20.12 5.15
CA ALA A 61 3.77 -21.21 4.19
C ALA A 61 4.73 -22.34 4.57
N THR A 62 5.96 -22.01 4.96
CA THR A 62 6.96 -23.00 5.40
C THR A 62 6.53 -23.71 6.68
N ALA A 63 6.05 -22.98 7.68
CA ALA A 63 5.51 -23.57 8.91
C ALA A 63 4.32 -24.49 8.63
N ALA A 64 3.38 -24.06 7.79
CA ALA A 64 2.24 -24.89 7.39
C ALA A 64 2.68 -26.16 6.66
N LEU A 65 3.66 -26.07 5.77
CA LEU A 65 4.19 -27.21 5.01
C LEU A 65 4.84 -28.23 5.95
N ILE A 66 5.66 -27.78 6.91
CA ILE A 66 6.27 -28.64 7.93
C ILE A 66 5.20 -29.37 8.75
N MET A 67 4.15 -28.66 9.17
CA MET A 67 3.05 -29.25 9.93
C MET A 67 2.32 -30.32 9.11
N VAL A 68 1.98 -30.03 7.85
CA VAL A 68 1.30 -30.98 6.96
C VAL A 68 2.16 -32.23 6.73
N VAL A 69 3.44 -32.05 6.42
CA VAL A 69 4.37 -33.17 6.24
C VAL A 69 4.50 -34.00 7.52
N GLY A 70 4.61 -33.36 8.68
CA GLY A 70 4.64 -34.04 9.98
C GLY A 70 3.39 -34.88 10.24
N VAL A 71 2.20 -34.34 9.95
CA VAL A 71 0.93 -35.07 10.07
C VAL A 71 0.87 -36.26 9.12
N ILE A 72 1.33 -36.10 7.87
CA ILE A 72 1.39 -37.20 6.89
C ILE A 72 2.29 -38.32 7.41
N PHE A 73 3.49 -37.99 7.90
CA PHE A 73 4.41 -38.98 8.47
C PHE A 73 3.82 -39.68 9.70
N LEU A 74 3.13 -38.94 10.58
CA LEU A 74 2.48 -39.50 11.77
C LEU A 74 1.36 -40.49 11.40
N ILE A 75 0.57 -40.18 10.37
CA ILE A 75 -0.46 -41.11 9.87
C ILE A 75 0.20 -42.32 9.18
N ALA A 76 1.30 -42.08 8.44
CA ALA A 76 2.05 -43.12 7.74
C ALA A 76 2.68 -44.15 8.69
N THR A 77 2.85 -43.84 9.99
CA THR A 77 3.26 -44.82 11.00
C THR A 77 2.22 -45.93 11.24
N TYR A 78 0.94 -45.69 10.94
CA TYR A 78 -0.15 -46.64 11.17
C TYR A 78 -0.72 -47.24 9.88
N ILE A 79 -0.52 -46.57 8.73
CA ILE A 79 -1.15 -46.88 7.45
C ILE A 79 -0.11 -46.72 6.32
N PRO A 80 -0.14 -47.48 5.22
CA PRO A 80 0.75 -47.27 4.07
C PRO A 80 0.73 -45.82 3.56
N LEU A 81 1.90 -45.34 3.13
CA LEU A 81 2.16 -43.94 2.78
C LEU A 81 1.23 -43.41 1.68
N TRP A 82 0.84 -44.25 0.70
CA TRP A 82 -0.12 -43.86 -0.33
C TRP A 82 -1.48 -43.48 0.25
N ALA A 83 -1.91 -44.15 1.33
CA ALA A 83 -3.24 -43.97 1.91
C ALA A 83 -3.22 -42.80 2.90
N ALA A 84 -2.11 -42.59 3.60
CA ALA A 84 -1.87 -41.38 4.38
C ALA A 84 -1.93 -40.11 3.49
N LEU A 85 -1.28 -40.14 2.31
CA LEU A 85 -1.35 -39.07 1.32
C LEU A 85 -2.79 -38.80 0.86
N LEU A 86 -3.53 -39.83 0.46
CA LEU A 86 -4.93 -39.69 0.03
C LEU A 86 -5.82 -39.10 1.14
N LEU A 87 -5.66 -39.58 2.38
CA LEU A 87 -6.43 -39.09 3.52
C LEU A 87 -6.12 -37.62 3.83
N SER A 88 -4.83 -37.24 3.84
CA SER A 88 -4.41 -35.85 4.05
C SER A 88 -4.89 -34.91 2.95
N GLY A 89 -4.90 -35.37 1.69
CA GLY A 89 -5.40 -34.60 0.55
C GLY A 89 -6.90 -34.38 0.62
N LEU A 90 -7.67 -35.40 1.03
CA LEU A 90 -9.11 -35.29 1.24
C LEU A 90 -9.44 -34.28 2.35
N LEU A 91 -8.73 -34.34 3.49
CA LEU A 91 -8.88 -33.40 4.60
C LEU A 91 -8.57 -31.96 4.17
N ALA A 92 -7.49 -31.76 3.40
CA ALA A 92 -7.12 -30.45 2.89
C ALA A 92 -8.18 -29.86 1.95
N LEU A 93 -8.77 -30.66 1.07
CA LEU A 93 -9.86 -30.24 0.20
C LEU A 93 -11.11 -29.81 0.98
N LEU A 94 -11.50 -30.58 2.00
CA LEU A 94 -12.63 -30.23 2.87
C LEU A 94 -12.38 -28.93 3.62
N ALA A 95 -11.17 -28.74 4.17
CA ALA A 95 -10.80 -27.49 4.82
C ALA A 95 -10.84 -26.30 3.84
N ALA A 96 -10.32 -26.46 2.63
CA ALA A 96 -10.36 -25.43 1.59
C ALA A 96 -11.80 -25.06 1.20
N LEU A 97 -12.69 -26.05 1.07
CA LEU A 97 -14.12 -25.83 0.78
C LEU A 97 -14.80 -24.97 1.87
N ILE A 98 -14.51 -25.25 3.14
CA ILE A 98 -15.05 -24.50 4.28
C ILE A 98 -14.52 -23.06 4.26
N ILE A 99 -13.22 -22.88 4.03
CA ILE A 99 -12.60 -21.56 3.94
C ILE A 99 -13.25 -20.74 2.81
N VAL A 100 -13.41 -21.32 1.62
CA VAL A 100 -14.07 -20.65 0.48
C VAL A 100 -15.50 -20.25 0.85
N GLN A 101 -16.29 -21.15 1.42
CA GLN A 101 -17.67 -20.87 1.85
C GLN A 101 -17.76 -19.71 2.86
N VAL A 102 -16.80 -19.59 3.77
CA VAL A 102 -16.81 -18.55 4.82
C VAL A 102 -16.27 -17.21 4.32
N PHE A 103 -15.17 -17.23 3.55
CA PHE A 103 -14.49 -16.01 3.13
C PHE A 103 -15.12 -15.34 1.90
N LEU A 104 -15.62 -16.10 0.92
CA LEU A 104 -16.26 -15.51 -0.27
C LEU A 104 -17.63 -14.89 0.01
N LYS A 105 -18.26 -15.20 1.16
CA LYS A 105 -19.56 -14.59 1.53
C LYS A 105 -19.43 -13.15 2.03
N LYS A 106 -18.22 -12.66 2.31
CA LYS A 106 -18.01 -11.27 2.74
C LYS A 106 -17.75 -10.40 1.51
N PRO A 107 -18.63 -9.43 1.18
CA PRO A 107 -18.34 -8.48 0.11
C PRO A 107 -17.09 -7.68 0.49
N ILE A 108 -16.08 -7.73 -0.37
CA ILE A 108 -14.86 -6.92 -0.22
C ILE A 108 -15.23 -5.50 -0.64
N VAL A 109 -15.70 -4.70 0.32
CA VAL A 109 -15.94 -3.27 0.10
C VAL A 109 -14.59 -2.57 0.17
N LEU A 110 -14.05 -2.17 -0.98
CA LEU A 110 -12.89 -1.27 -1.02
C LEU A 110 -13.28 0.06 -0.37
N GLN A 111 -12.72 0.35 0.80
CA GLN A 111 -12.84 1.66 1.44
C GLN A 111 -11.95 2.66 0.70
N THR A 112 -12.40 3.14 -0.45
CA THR A 112 -11.83 4.34 -1.09
C THR A 112 -12.32 5.58 -0.34
N PRO A 113 -11.56 6.70 -0.33
CA PRO A 113 -11.98 7.95 0.31
C PRO A 113 -13.36 8.44 -0.19
N THR A 114 -13.69 8.18 -1.46
CA THR A 114 -15.01 8.43 -2.04
C THR A 114 -16.12 7.57 -1.43
N ALA A 115 -15.83 6.32 -1.06
CA ALA A 115 -16.79 5.43 -0.41
C ALA A 115 -17.08 5.86 1.04
N ARG A 116 -16.11 6.48 1.73
CA ARG A 116 -16.29 6.99 3.10
C ARG A 116 -17.21 8.22 3.14
N GLU A 117 -17.12 9.10 2.14
CA GLU A 117 -18.01 10.25 2.00
C GLU A 117 -19.43 9.86 1.59
N MET A 118 -19.59 8.86 0.70
CA MET A 118 -20.91 8.34 0.33
C MET A 118 -21.60 7.56 1.47
N MET A 119 -20.83 6.87 2.33
CA MET A 119 -21.39 6.17 3.49
C MET A 119 -21.92 7.13 4.57
N ASN A 120 -21.33 8.33 4.69
CA ASN A 120 -21.84 9.38 5.60
C ASN A 120 -23.01 10.18 5.02
N ARG A 121 -23.25 10.16 3.71
CA ARG A 121 -24.44 10.77 3.08
C ARG A 121 -25.64 9.84 2.96
N GLY A 122 -25.45 8.54 3.21
CA GLY A 122 -26.49 7.51 3.04
C GLY A 122 -27.11 6.98 4.34
N LYS A 123 -26.77 7.54 5.51
CA LYS A 123 -27.48 7.21 6.75
C LYS A 123 -28.60 8.23 6.98
N PRO A 124 -29.86 7.79 7.20
CA PRO A 124 -30.86 8.67 7.82
C PRO A 124 -30.40 9.10 9.21
#